data_AF-A0A965GF43-F1
#
_entry.id   AF-A0A965GF43-F1
#
_cell.length_a   1.000
_cell.length_b   1.000
_cell.length_c   1.000
_cell.angle_alpha   90.00
_cell.angle_beta   90.00
_cell.angle_gamma   90.00
#
_symmetry.space_group_name_H-M   'P 1'
#
loop_
_entity.id
_entity.type
_entity.pdbx_description
1 polymer ?
#
loop_
_entity_poly.entity_id
_entity_poly.type
_entity_poly.pdbx_seq_one_letter_code
_entity_poly.pdbx_strand_id
1 'polypeptide(L)'
;MGSSCSLLLKQLQILLVRGSLFVAGLVVAQSLSNAVGHGSEFQADRRVVQMGFGRELLTALKRVETDSYFFNEVSKSSLIVSSHPPVEERIKRLESLMRIEDPFR
;
A
#
# COMPACT_ATOMS: atom_id res chain seq x y z
N MET A 1 22.87 37.98 -28.23
CA MET A 1 21.93 37.53 -27.16
C MET A 1 21.24 36.18 -27.43
N GLY A 2 21.34 35.55 -28.61
CA GLY A 2 20.63 34.30 -28.90
C GLY A 2 21.27 33.00 -28.35
N SER A 3 22.61 32.90 -28.34
CA SER A 3 23.30 31.65 -28.00
C SER A 3 23.21 31.27 -26.52
N SER A 4 23.30 32.23 -25.61
CA SER A 4 23.20 31.98 -24.16
C SER A 4 21.79 31.52 -23.75
N CYS A 5 20.74 32.05 -24.39
CA CYS A 5 19.36 31.62 -24.16
C CYS A 5 19.11 30.18 -24.66
N SER A 6 19.64 29.83 -25.84
CA SER A 6 19.58 28.47 -26.38
C SER A 6 20.34 27.46 -25.50
N LEU A 7 21.47 27.85 -24.93
CA LEU A 7 22.24 27.01 -24.01
C LEU A 7 21.48 26.76 -22.71
N LEU A 8 20.86 27.80 -22.13
CA LEU A 8 20.03 27.67 -20.93
C LEU A 8 18.80 26.77 -21.16
N LEU A 9 18.15 26.88 -22.31
CA LEU A 9 17.04 26.00 -22.71
C LEU A 9 17.49 24.53 -22.79
N LYS A 10 18.65 24.26 -23.41
CA LYS A 10 19.21 22.90 -23.47
C LYS A 10 19.54 22.36 -22.08
N GLN A 11 20.13 23.18 -21.20
CA GLN A 11 20.45 22.78 -19.83
C GLN A 11 19.19 22.48 -19.01
N LEU A 12 18.13 23.28 -19.17
CA LEU A 12 16.84 23.03 -18.52
C LEU A 12 16.20 21.72 -19.01
N GLN A 13 16.23 21.46 -20.32
CA GLN A 13 15.73 20.21 -20.89
C GLN A 13 16.49 18.99 -20.33
N ILE A 14 17.81 19.06 -20.24
CA ILE A 14 18.63 17.99 -19.65
C ILE A 14 18.24 17.75 -18.19
N LEU A 15 18.07 18.82 -17.40
CA LEU A 15 17.66 18.69 -16.00
C LEU A 15 16.28 18.05 -15.87
N LEU A 16 15.31 18.47 -16.69
CA LEU A 16 13.94 17.93 -16.68
C LEU A 16 13.91 16.45 -17.07
N VAL A 17 14.67 16.05 -18.10
CA VAL A 17 14.75 14.64 -18.52
C VAL A 17 15.39 13.77 -17.43
N ARG A 18 16.45 14.25 -16.78
CA ARG A 18 17.09 13.51 -15.69
C ARG A 18 16.19 13.45 -14.45
N GLY A 19 15.52 14.55 -14.14
CA GLY A 19 14.56 14.64 -13.04
C GLY A 19 13.36 13.71 -13.24
N SER A 20 12.81 13.64 -14.45
CA SER A 20 11.67 12.75 -14.73
C SER A 20 12.05 11.27 -14.61
N LEU A 21 13.25 10.89 -15.06
CA LEU A 21 13.75 9.52 -14.89
C LEU A 21 13.92 9.16 -13.41
N PHE A 22 14.43 10.08 -12.60
CA PHE A 22 14.58 9.89 -11.17
C PHE A 22 13.22 9.73 -10.46
N VAL A 23 12.26 10.59 -10.79
CA VAL A 23 10.88 10.50 -10.25
C VAL A 23 10.22 9.19 -10.67
N ALA A 24 10.36 8.76 -11.93
CA ALA A 24 9.85 7.47 -12.39
C ALA A 24 10.44 6.29 -11.58
N GLY A 25 11.75 6.33 -11.30
CA GLY A 25 12.41 5.35 -10.45
C GLY A 25 11.85 5.33 -9.03
N LEU A 26 11.64 6.50 -8.41
CA LEU A 26 11.03 6.60 -7.08
C LEU A 26 9.60 6.06 -7.04
N VAL A 27 8.78 6.35 -8.05
CA VAL A 27 7.39 5.84 -8.14
C VAL A 27 7.37 4.31 -8.22
N VAL A 28 8.26 3.73 -9.02
CA VAL A 28 8.39 2.26 -9.13
C VAL A 28 8.88 1.67 -7.81
N ALA A 29 9.90 2.25 -7.19
CA ALA A 29 10.43 1.80 -5.90
C ALA A 29 9.37 1.86 -4.79
N GLN A 30 8.58 2.94 -4.74
CA GLN A 30 7.48 3.08 -3.80
C GLN A 30 6.38 2.05 -4.07
N SER A 31 6.03 1.82 -5.34
CA SER A 31 5.04 0.81 -5.73
C SER A 31 5.48 -0.60 -5.33
N LEU A 32 6.76 -0.92 -5.53
CA LEU A 32 7.34 -2.20 -5.12
C LEU A 32 7.45 -2.33 -3.59
N SER A 33 7.89 -1.27 -2.90
CA SER A 33 7.94 -1.22 -1.43
C SER A 33 6.55 -1.39 -0.83
N ASN A 34 5.55 -0.74 -1.40
CA ASN A 34 4.16 -0.92 -1.03
C ASN A 34 3.78 -2.38 -1.29
N ALA A 35 3.97 -2.92 -2.50
CA ALA A 35 3.59 -4.30 -2.83
C ALA A 35 4.27 -5.37 -1.93
N VAL A 36 5.54 -5.18 -1.58
CA VAL A 36 6.27 -6.09 -0.66
C VAL A 36 5.77 -5.93 0.78
N GLY A 37 5.50 -4.69 1.24
CA GLY A 37 4.86 -4.43 2.52
C GLY A 37 3.52 -5.16 2.64
N HIS A 38 2.66 -5.04 1.63
CA HIS A 38 1.40 -5.78 1.51
C HIS A 38 1.61 -7.30 1.55
N GLY A 39 2.62 -7.82 0.86
CA GLY A 39 2.94 -9.25 0.83
C GLY A 39 3.37 -9.85 2.17
N SER A 40 4.00 -9.05 3.04
CA SER A 40 4.39 -9.47 4.39
C SER A 40 3.18 -9.59 5.33
N GLU A 41 2.24 -8.65 5.23
CA GLU A 41 0.98 -8.65 5.98
C GLU A 41 0.12 -9.88 5.65
N PHE A 42 -0.01 -10.21 4.36
CA PHE A 42 -0.78 -11.39 3.94
C PHE A 42 -0.11 -12.73 4.28
N GLN A 43 1.21 -12.76 4.48
CA GLN A 43 1.90 -13.94 5.00
C GLN A 43 1.69 -14.09 6.51
N ALA A 44 1.66 -12.98 7.25
CA ALA A 44 1.30 -12.99 8.66
C ALA A 44 -0.14 -13.49 8.85
N ASP A 45 -1.09 -12.99 8.06
CA ASP A 45 -2.50 -13.42 8.10
C ASP A 45 -2.64 -14.94 7.85
N ARG A 46 -1.93 -15.49 6.84
CA ARG A 46 -1.90 -16.95 6.58
C ARG A 46 -1.33 -17.74 7.75
N ARG A 47 -0.22 -17.27 8.34
CA ARG A 47 0.38 -17.92 9.51
C ARG A 47 -0.60 -17.96 10.68
N VAL A 48 -1.37 -16.90 10.91
CA VAL A 48 -2.39 -16.86 11.98
C VAL A 48 -3.55 -17.83 11.71
N VAL A 49 -3.99 -17.96 10.45
CA VAL A 49 -4.99 -18.97 10.06
C VAL A 49 -4.46 -20.40 10.29
N GLN A 50 -3.22 -20.68 9.90
CA GLN A 50 -2.57 -21.98 10.11
C GLN A 50 -2.41 -22.35 11.59
N MET A 51 -2.27 -21.35 12.47
CA MET A 51 -2.28 -21.54 13.92
C MET A 51 -3.69 -21.77 14.50
N GLY A 52 -4.74 -21.65 13.69
CA GLY A 52 -6.13 -21.85 14.11
C GLY A 52 -6.83 -20.59 14.64
N PHE A 53 -6.21 -19.41 14.55
CA PHE A 53 -6.70 -18.14 15.08
C PHE A 53 -7.34 -17.22 14.02
N GLY A 54 -7.74 -17.77 12.86
CA GLY A 54 -8.27 -16.98 11.75
C GLY A 54 -9.56 -16.22 12.08
N ARG A 55 -10.46 -16.80 12.88
CA ARG A 55 -11.75 -16.19 13.27
C ARG A 55 -11.56 -15.03 14.25
N GLU A 56 -10.62 -15.18 15.17
CA GLU A 56 -10.25 -14.20 16.18
C GLU A 56 -9.61 -12.99 15.50
N LEU A 57 -8.71 -13.23 14.54
CA LEU A 57 -8.13 -12.18 13.71
C LEU A 57 -9.20 -11.45 12.88
N LEU A 58 -10.12 -12.19 12.25
CA LEU A 58 -11.22 -11.62 11.48
C LEU A 58 -12.11 -10.72 12.35
N THR A 59 -12.41 -11.16 13.57
CA THR A 59 -13.23 -10.40 14.53
C THR A 59 -12.50 -9.13 14.97
N ALA A 60 -11.20 -9.22 15.24
CA ALA A 60 -10.38 -8.06 15.58
C ALA A 60 -10.33 -7.04 14.44
N LEU A 61 -10.15 -7.50 13.19
CA LEU A 61 -10.13 -6.63 12.01
C LEU A 61 -11.48 -5.92 11.78
N LYS A 62 -12.61 -6.62 11.93
CA LYS A 62 -13.96 -6.02 11.84
C LYS A 62 -14.20 -4.95 12.91
N ARG A 63 -13.63 -5.14 14.10
CA ARG A 63 -13.67 -4.12 15.16
C ARG A 63 -12.82 -2.90 14.81
N VAL A 64 -11.60 -3.11 14.31
CA VAL A 64 -10.73 -2.02 13.84
C VAL A 64 -11.35 -1.25 12.68
N GLU A 65 -12.01 -1.94 11.74
CA GLU A 65 -12.77 -1.31 10.65
C GLU A 65 -13.89 -0.41 11.19
N THR A 66 -14.66 -0.93 12.14
CA THR A 66 -15.73 -0.17 12.81
C THR A 66 -15.17 1.06 13.51
N ASP A 67 -14.10 0.91 14.31
CA ASP A 67 -13.45 2.00 15.05
C ASP A 67 -12.79 3.03 14.09
N SER A 68 -12.24 2.57 12.98
CA SER A 68 -11.65 3.43 11.94
C SER A 68 -12.71 4.21 11.18
N TYR A 69 -13.90 3.64 10.97
CA TYR A 69 -15.04 4.34 10.36
C TYR A 69 -15.44 5.56 11.20
N PHE A 70 -15.43 5.45 12.53
CA PHE A 70 -15.68 6.57 13.44
C PHE A 70 -14.59 7.67 13.40
N PHE A 71 -13.33 7.33 13.15
CA PHE A 71 -12.24 8.30 13.03
C PHE A 71 -12.16 8.98 11.64
N ASN A 72 -12.65 8.33 10.58
CA ASN A 72 -12.50 8.79 9.20
C ASN A 72 -13.48 9.89 8.76
N GLU A 73 -14.52 10.22 9.53
CA GLU A 73 -15.31 11.44 9.26
C GLU A 73 -14.49 12.73 9.43
N VAL A 74 -13.40 12.68 10.22
CA VAL A 74 -12.61 13.87 10.57
C VAL A 74 -11.35 14.06 9.71
N SER A 75 -10.84 13.02 9.04
CA SER A 75 -9.48 13.05 8.45
C SER A 75 -9.38 12.42 7.06
N LYS A 76 -10.13 12.92 6.07
CA LYS A 76 -10.02 12.49 4.66
C LYS A 76 -8.80 13.05 3.91
N SER A 77 -7.94 13.81 4.57
CA SER A 77 -6.85 14.56 3.93
C SER A 77 -5.50 14.30 4.59
N SER A 78 -5.06 13.05 4.64
CA SER A 78 -3.63 12.80 4.75
C SER A 78 -3.23 11.72 3.77
N LEU A 79 -2.20 12.05 3.01
CA LEU A 79 -1.42 11.15 2.18
C LEU A 79 -0.69 10.17 3.11
N ILE A 80 -1.45 9.30 3.78
CA ILE A 80 -0.89 8.24 4.59
C ILE A 80 -0.32 7.25 3.59
N VAL A 81 1.01 7.21 3.50
CA VAL A 81 1.73 6.03 3.02
C VAL A 81 1.35 4.90 3.98
N SER A 82 0.21 4.27 3.71
CA SER A 82 -0.27 3.16 4.50
C SER A 82 0.67 2.00 4.21
N SER A 83 1.54 1.71 5.17
CA SER A 83 2.44 0.54 5.10
C SER A 83 1.65 -0.77 5.15
N HIS A 84 0.35 -0.70 5.48
CA HIS A 84 -0.59 -1.81 5.51
C HIS A 84 -1.67 -1.67 4.42
N PRO A 85 -2.15 -2.80 3.87
CA PRO A 85 -3.34 -2.81 3.04
C PRO A 85 -4.53 -2.19 3.77
N PRO A 86 -5.50 -1.61 3.06
CA PRO A 86 -6.76 -1.21 3.66
C PRO A 86 -7.39 -2.41 4.40
N VAL A 87 -7.98 -2.13 5.57
CA VAL A 87 -8.54 -3.16 6.46
C VAL A 87 -9.59 -4.02 5.74
N GLU A 88 -10.41 -3.41 4.88
CA GLU A 88 -11.38 -4.11 4.02
C GLU A 88 -10.73 -5.19 3.13
N GLU A 89 -9.57 -4.89 2.55
CA GLU A 89 -8.86 -5.82 1.67
C GLU A 89 -8.28 -6.99 2.48
N ARG A 90 -7.78 -6.72 3.69
CA ARG A 90 -7.32 -7.75 4.63
C ARG A 90 -8.46 -8.68 5.04
N ILE A 91 -9.63 -8.14 5.38
CA ILE A 91 -10.83 -8.91 5.75
C ILE A 91 -11.24 -9.83 4.60
N LYS A 92 -11.45 -9.30 3.40
CA LYS A 92 -11.87 -10.09 2.22
C LYS A 92 -10.88 -11.22 1.91
N ARG A 93 -9.58 -10.92 1.98
CA ARG A 93 -8.54 -11.90 1.70
C ARG A 93 -8.46 -12.96 2.80
N LEU A 94 -8.54 -12.58 4.07
CA LEU A 94 -8.57 -13.50 5.20
C LEU A 94 -9.79 -14.43 5.13
N GLU A 95 -10.97 -13.92 4.79
CA GLU A 95 -12.18 -14.74 4.57
C GLU A 95 -12.00 -15.75 3.42
N SER A 96 -11.35 -15.34 2.32
CA SER A 96 -11.01 -16.27 1.22
C SER A 96 -9.98 -17.33 1.64
N LEU A 97 -8.98 -16.96 2.43
CA LEU A 97 -7.94 -17.86 2.92
C LEU A 97 -8.53 -18.89 3.87
N MET A 98 -9.37 -18.48 4.81
CA MET A 98 -10.05 -19.38 5.74
C MET A 98 -10.95 -20.39 5.00
N ARG A 99 -11.59 -19.99 3.91
CA ARG A 99 -12.37 -20.91 3.06
C ARG A 99 -11.50 -21.97 2.36
N ILE A 100 -10.26 -21.61 2.01
CA ILE A 100 -9.34 -22.49 1.28
C ILE A 100 -8.55 -23.40 2.23
N GLU A 101 -8.02 -22.85 3.33
CA GLU A 101 -7.20 -23.57 4.31
C GLU A 101 -8.03 -24.36 5.33
N ASP A 102 -9.28 -23.96 5.58
CA ASP A 102 -10.19 -24.68 6.48
C ASP A 102 -11.58 -24.91 5.84
N PRO A 103 -11.68 -25.73 4.79
CA PRO A 103 -12.94 -25.94 4.05
C PRO A 103 -14.02 -26.70 4.83
N PHE A 104 -13.75 -27.18 6.06
CA PHE A 104 -14.61 -28.10 6.80
C PHE A 104 -14.92 -27.69 8.26
N ARG A 105 -14.55 -26.49 8.71
CA ARG A 105 -14.78 -25.99 10.07
C ARG A 105 -15.72 -24.79 10.16
#